data_AF-H6SLS0-F1
#
_entry.id   AF-H6SLS0-F1
#
_cell.length_a   1.000
_cell.length_b   1.000
_cell.length_c   1.000
_cell.angle_alpha   90.00
_cell.angle_beta   90.00
_cell.angle_gamma   90.00
#
_symmetry.space_group_name_H-M   'P 1'
#
loop_
_entity.id
_entity.type
_entity.pdbx_description
1 polymer ?
#
loop_
_entity_poly.entity_id
_entity_poly.type
_entity_poly.pdbx_seq_one_letter_code
_entity_poly.pdbx_strand_id
1 'polypeptide(L)' 'MRSAVEHVFACQKGPMALFVRTIGIARAKTKIGMANLVYNMRRLVWWDGRTAPA' A
#
# COMPACT_ATOMS: atom_id res chain seq x y z
N MET A 1 15.84 15.36 -8.42
CA MET A 1 15.58 13.91 -8.26
C MET A 1 14.38 13.54 -9.12
N ARG A 2 14.45 12.48 -9.94
CA ARG A 2 13.26 11.89 -10.59
C ARG A 2 12.75 10.77 -9.67
N SER A 3 11.58 10.96 -9.07
CA SER A 3 10.91 9.89 -8.34
C SER A 3 10.24 8.95 -9.34
N ALA A 4 10.50 7.65 -9.25
CA ALA A 4 9.74 6.67 -10.02
C ALA A 4 8.28 6.70 -9.55
N VAL A 5 7.34 6.77 -10.50
CA VAL A 5 5.91 6.65 -10.18
C VAL A 5 5.62 5.16 -9.92
N GLU A 6 5.36 4.82 -8.67
CA GLU A 6 4.96 3.46 -8.31
C GLU A 6 3.49 3.21 -8.68
N HIS A 7 3.22 2.06 -9.29
CA HIS A 7 1.86 1.61 -9.60
C HIS A 7 1.18 1.02 -8.35
N VAL A 8 0.82 1.89 -7.41
CA VAL A 8 0.18 1.54 -6.12
C VAL A 8 -1.07 0.67 -6.31
N PHE A 9 -1.93 1.02 -7.28
CA PHE A 9 -3.17 0.28 -7.57
C PHE A 9 -2.93 -1.14 -8.09
N ALA A 10 -1.86 -1.37 -8.86
CA ALA A 10 -1.51 -2.71 -9.33
C ALA A 10 -1.07 -3.60 -8.16
N CYS A 11 -0.25 -3.06 -7.26
CA CYS A 11 0.17 -3.76 -6.04
C CYS A 11 -1.02 -4.05 -5.11
N GLN A 12 -1.91 -3.07 -4.92
CA GLN A 12 -3.11 -3.25 -4.12
C GLN A 12 -4.06 -4.29 -4.73
N LYS A 13 -4.27 -4.26 -6.05
CA LYS A 13 -5.19 -5.20 -6.72
C LYS A 13 -4.65 -6.62 -6.82
N GLY A 14 -3.35 -6.78 -7.09
CA GLY A 14 -2.69 -8.08 -7.22
C GLY A 14 -2.15 -8.57 -5.87
N PRO A 15 -0.89 -8.25 -5.51
CA PRO A 15 -0.23 -8.71 -4.28
C PRO A 15 -1.01 -8.53 -2.96
N MET A 16 -1.85 -7.50 -2.83
CA MET A 16 -2.67 -7.30 -1.64
C MET A 16 -4.11 -7.83 -1.78
N ALA A 17 -4.48 -8.32 -2.97
CA ALA A 17 -5.83 -8.79 -3.31
C ALA A 17 -6.95 -7.87 -2.83
N LEU A 18 -6.73 -6.54 -2.88
CA LEU A 18 -7.64 -5.56 -2.30
C LEU A 18 -8.99 -5.61 -3.00
N PHE A 19 -10.02 -5.85 -2.18
CA PHE A 19 -11.39 -5.91 -2.64
C PHE A 19 -12.33 -5.25 -1.64
N VAL A 20 -12.98 -4.16 -2.06
CA VAL A 20 -13.90 -3.39 -1.21
C VAL A 20 -15.33 -3.65 -1.67
N ARG A 21 -16.04 -4.56 -0.98
CA ARG A 21 -17.49 -4.80 -1.10
C ARG A 21 -18.11 -4.84 0.29
N THR A 22 -18.13 -3.69 0.95
CA THR A 22 -18.60 -3.54 2.33
C THR A 22 -19.83 -2.65 2.42
N ILE A 23 -20.81 -3.01 3.25
CA ILE A 23 -21.98 -2.18 3.53
C ILE A 23 -21.58 -1.02 4.44
N GLY A 24 -21.84 0.21 3.99
CA GLY A 24 -21.57 1.45 4.72
C GLY A 24 -20.26 2.16 4.32
N ILE A 25 -20.34 3.48 4.12
CA ILE A 25 -19.22 4.31 3.65
C ILE A 25 -18.07 4.37 4.65
N ALA A 26 -18.35 4.38 5.95
CA ALA A 26 -17.33 4.40 7.00
C ALA A 26 -16.44 3.15 6.92
N ARG A 27 -17.06 1.97 6.77
CA ARG A 27 -16.35 0.68 6.65
C ARG A 27 -15.50 0.62 5.38
N ALA A 28 -16.03 1.12 4.26
CA ALA A 28 -15.28 1.21 3.01
C ALA A 28 -14.06 2.11 3.15
N LYS A 29 -14.23 3.30 3.77
CA LYS A 29 -13.13 4.24 4.05
C LYS A 29 -12.05 3.61 4.91
N THR A 30 -12.42 2.92 6.00
CA THR A 30 -11.46 2.22 6.86
C THR A 30 -10.69 1.15 6.09
N LYS A 31 -11.36 0.35 5.25
CA LYS A 31 -10.72 -0.70 4.45
C LYS A 31 -9.70 -0.15 3.47
N ILE A 32 -10.05 0.93 2.76
CA ILE A 32 -9.14 1.63 1.84
C ILE A 32 -7.96 2.23 2.60
N GLY A 33 -8.24 2.91 3.73
CA GLY A 33 -7.23 3.54 4.56
C GLY A 33 -6.21 2.53 5.10
N MET A 34 -6.68 1.40 5.63
CA MET A 34 -5.80 0.32 6.11
C MET A 34 -4.97 -0.28 4.98
N ALA A 35 -5.55 -0.52 3.80
CA ALA A 35 -4.80 -1.03 2.67
C ALA A 35 -3.68 -0.06 2.24
N ASN A 36 -3.96 1.24 2.23
CA ASN A 36 -2.95 2.25 1.93
C ASN A 36 -1.86 2.30 3.02
N LEU A 37 -2.23 2.19 4.30
CA LEU A 37 -1.26 2.16 5.40
C LEU A 37 -0.32 0.95 5.26
N VAL A 38 -0.87 -0.25 5.08
CA VAL A 38 -0.07 -1.48 4.92
C VAL A 38 0.85 -1.38 3.70
N TYR A 39 0.38 -0.84 2.58
CA TYR A 39 1.23 -0.60 1.41
C TYR A 39 2.42 0.30 1.75
N ASN A 40 2.16 1.44 2.40
CA ASN A 40 3.21 2.38 2.77
C ASN A 40 4.20 1.80 3.77
N MET A 41 3.75 1.01 4.76
CA MET A 41 4.63 0.35 5.72
C MET A 41 5.52 -0.71 5.04
N ARG A 42 4.96 -1.54 4.15
CA ARG A 42 5.74 -2.51 3.37
C ARG A 42 6.79 -1.82 2.50
N ARG A 43 6.42 -0.70 1.88
CA ARG A 43 7.33 0.12 1.09
C ARG A 43 8.44 0.72 1.95
N LEU A 44 8.12 1.21 3.14
CA LEU A 44 9.10 1.75 4.08
C LEU A 44 10.14 0.69 4.46
N VAL A 45 9.71 -0.51 4.85
CA VAL A 45 10.63 -1.62 5.19
C VAL A 45 11.57 -1.96 4.04
N TRP A 46 11.07 -1.93 2.80
CA TRP A 46 11.90 -2.18 1.63
C TRP A 46 12.94 -1.10 1.39
N TRP A 47 12.62 0.17 1.66
CA TRP A 47 13.60 1.25 1.61
C TRP A 47 14.63 1.12 2.74
N ASP A 48 14.18 0.83 3.96
CA ASP A 48 15.03 0.69 5.13
C ASP A 48 16.07 -0.44 4.95
N GLY A 49 15.64 -1.59 4.43
CA GLY A 49 16.53 -2.70 4.11
C GLY A 49 17.52 -2.44 2.97
N ARG A 50 17.34 -1.35 2.20
CA ARG A 50 18.30 -0.89 1.17
C ARG A 50 19.24 0.18 1.68
N THR A 51 18.83 0.92 2.71
CA THR A 51 19.66 1.95 3.35
C THR A 51 20.58 1.37 4.43
N ALA A 52 20.34 0.15 4.89
CA ALA A 52 21.27 -0.57 5.76
C ALA A 52 22.59 -0.85 5.00
N PRO A 53 23.76 -0.45 5.52
CA PRO A 53 25.04 -0.87 4.95
C PRO A 53 25.18 -2.39 5.06
N ALA A 54 25.73 -3.00 4.01
CA ALA A 54 25.93 -4.44 3.88
C ALA A 54 26.80 -5.04 5.01
#